data_AF-A0A0U4WN38-F1
#
_entry.id   AF-A0A0U4WN38-F1
#
_cell.length_a   1.000
_cell.length_b   1.000
_cell.length_c   1.000
_cell.angle_alpha   90.00
_cell.angle_beta   90.00
_cell.angle_gamma   90.00
#
_symmetry.space_group_name_H-M   'P 1'
#
loop_
_entity.id
_entity.type
_entity.pdbx_description
1 polymer ?
#
loop_
_entity_poly.entity_id
_entity_poly.type
_entity_poly.pdbx_seq_one_letter_code
_entity_poly.pdbx_strand_id
1 'polypeptide(L)'
;MHCLKDAEAAWDTWVENQKLRFHHVSGLITEQEVVRKERGRPKQDAQPETDTLYVLNLIYTEEEALVQQARRKASRFVLATTLPKEWHNELMDGTAVLGLYKG
;
A
#
# COMPACT_ATOMS: atom_id res chain seq x y z
N MET A 1 15.19 -28.39 -11.18
CA MET A 1 14.52 -27.09 -11.35
C MET A 1 14.21 -26.54 -9.97
N HIS A 2 14.70 -25.33 -9.66
CA HIS A 2 14.49 -24.66 -8.36
C HIS A 2 13.48 -23.50 -8.44
N CYS A 3 12.67 -23.47 -9.50
CA CYS A 3 11.84 -22.32 -9.85
C CYS A 3 10.84 -21.87 -8.77
N LEU A 4 10.31 -22.80 -7.96
CA LEU A 4 9.46 -22.44 -6.82
C LEU A 4 10.26 -21.73 -5.73
N LYS A 5 11.42 -22.28 -5.33
CA LYS A 5 12.29 -21.67 -4.32
C LYS A 5 12.80 -20.30 -4.77
N ASP A 6 13.07 -20.14 -6.07
CA ASP A 6 13.47 -18.86 -6.64
C ASP A 6 12.32 -17.83 -6.56
N ALA A 7 11.07 -18.26 -6.77
CA ALA A 7 9.90 -17.41 -6.61
C ALA A 7 9.65 -17.03 -5.13
N GLU A 8 9.84 -17.95 -4.20
CA GLU A 8 9.78 -17.70 -2.75
C GLU A 8 10.85 -16.70 -2.31
N ALA A 9 12.11 -16.90 -2.74
CA ALA A 9 13.20 -15.98 -2.43
C ALA A 9 12.98 -14.58 -3.03
N ALA A 10 12.40 -14.50 -4.23
CA ALA A 10 12.02 -13.23 -4.85
C ALA A 10 10.91 -12.52 -4.06
N TRP A 11 9.93 -13.26 -3.52
CA TRP A 11 8.91 -12.72 -2.64
C TRP A 11 9.50 -12.16 -1.35
N ASP A 12 10.32 -12.93 -0.64
CA ASP A 12 10.94 -12.49 0.63
C ASP A 12 11.79 -11.23 0.41
N THR A 13 12.63 -11.24 -0.63
CA THR A 13 13.43 -10.08 -1.03
C THR A 13 12.56 -8.87 -1.33
N TRP A 14 11.43 -9.05 -2.00
CA TRP A 14 10.54 -7.96 -2.33
C TRP A 14 9.90 -7.36 -1.07
N VAL A 15 9.39 -8.20 -0.15
CA VAL A 15 8.76 -7.79 1.11
C VAL A 15 9.72 -6.98 1.97
N GLU A 16 10.97 -7.47 2.15
CA GLU A 16 11.99 -6.79 2.93
C GLU A 16 12.32 -5.39 2.38
N ASN A 17 12.26 -5.22 1.06
CA ASN A 17 12.55 -3.97 0.39
C ASN A 17 11.36 -2.99 0.38
N GLN A 18 10.15 -3.42 0.72
CA GLN A 18 9.00 -2.52 0.71
C GLN A 18 8.92 -1.67 1.97
N LYS A 19 8.80 -0.36 1.78
CA LYS A 19 8.47 0.61 2.85
C LYS A 19 6.99 0.91 2.88
N LEU A 20 6.18 -0.11 3.14
CA LEU A 20 4.73 0.05 3.23
C LEU A 20 4.37 0.84 4.50
N ARG A 21 3.62 1.93 4.34
CA ARG A 21 3.22 2.81 5.46
C ARG A 21 1.73 2.72 5.81
N PHE A 22 0.91 2.41 4.81
CA PHE A 22 -0.55 2.45 4.89
C PHE A 22 -1.20 1.23 4.26
N HIS A 23 -0.40 0.30 3.74
CA HIS A 23 -0.89 -0.85 3.00
C HIS A 23 -0.29 -2.11 3.61
N HIS A 24 -1.11 -3.13 3.76
CA HIS A 24 -0.67 -4.49 3.94
C HIS A 24 -0.56 -5.16 2.57
N VAL A 25 0.49 -5.94 2.35
CA VAL A 25 0.64 -6.73 1.13
C VAL A 25 0.71 -8.20 1.48
N SER A 26 -0.15 -9.00 0.86
CA SER A 26 -0.03 -10.45 0.87
C SER A 26 0.34 -10.96 -0.52
N GLY A 27 1.13 -12.03 -0.54
CA GLY A 27 1.58 -12.71 -1.75
C GLY A 27 1.04 -14.12 -1.81
N LEU A 28 0.67 -14.58 -3.00
CA LEU A 28 0.38 -15.98 -3.28
C LEU A 28 1.16 -16.41 -4.52
N ILE A 29 2.02 -17.43 -4.37
CA ILE A 29 2.69 -18.06 -5.49
C ILE A 29 1.77 -19.14 -6.03
N THR A 30 1.39 -19.01 -7.30
CA THR A 30 0.56 -19.99 -8.00
C THR A 30 1.34 -20.64 -9.12
N GLU A 31 1.20 -21.95 -9.25
CA GLU A 31 1.70 -22.70 -10.40
C GLU A 31 0.74 -22.55 -11.58
N GLN A 32 1.27 -22.25 -12.75
CA GLN A 32 0.52 -22.09 -13.99
C GLN A 32 1.22 -22.86 -15.12
N GLU A 33 0.52 -23.81 -15.71
CA GLU A 33 0.96 -24.44 -16.95
C GLU A 33 0.66 -23.54 -18.14
N VAL A 34 1.67 -23.27 -18.96
CA VAL A 34 1.54 -22.45 -20.16
C VAL A 34 2.04 -23.23 -21.36
N VAL A 35 1.24 -23.25 -22.42
CA VAL A 35 1.64 -23.86 -23.69
C VAL A 35 2.77 -23.04 -24.30
N ARG A 36 3.91 -23.69 -24.51
CA ARG A 36 5.08 -23.12 -25.15
C ARG A 36 4.78 -22.87 -26.62
N LYS A 37 4.72 -21.59 -27.00
CA LYS A 37 4.52 -21.18 -28.41
C LYS A 37 5.87 -21.12 -29.11
N GLU A 38 6.16 -22.12 -29.94
CA GLU A 38 7.31 -22.07 -30.83
C GLU A 38 7.14 -20.99 -31.89
N ARG A 39 8.26 -20.40 -32.34
CA ARG A 39 8.25 -19.46 -33.46
C ARG A 39 7.99 -20.21 -34.76
N GLY A 40 7.00 -19.76 -35.53
CA GLY A 40 6.66 -20.30 -36.84
C GLY A 40 5.26 -20.92 -36.89
N ARG A 41 4.93 -21.57 -38.00
CA ARG A 41 3.66 -22.29 -38.14
C ARG A 41 3.74 -23.62 -37.38
N PRO A 42 2.83 -23.91 -36.44
CA PRO A 42 2.78 -25.21 -35.77
C PRO A 42 2.63 -26.34 -36.80
N LYS A 43 3.35 -27.45 -36.61
CA LYS A 43 3.13 -28.67 -37.39
C LYS A 43 1.75 -29.22 -37.03
N GLN A 44 1.05 -29.76 -38.03
CA GLN A 44 -0.38 -30.12 -37.94
C GLN A 44 -0.67 -31.20 -36.88
N ASP A 45 0.34 -32.01 -36.51
CA ASP A 45 0.22 -33.11 -35.53
C ASP A 45 1.24 -33.04 -34.37
N ALA A 46 1.92 -31.90 -34.19
CA ALA A 46 2.85 -31.76 -33.07
C ALA A 46 2.08 -31.54 -31.76
N GLN A 47 2.38 -32.34 -30.74
CA GLN A 47 1.87 -32.06 -29.39
C GLN A 47 2.51 -30.76 -28.87
N PRO A 48 1.71 -29.84 -28.33
CA PRO A 48 2.22 -28.63 -27.71
C PRO A 48 3.04 -28.99 -26.46
N GLU A 49 4.26 -28.46 -26.37
CA GLU A 49 5.06 -28.54 -25.15
C GLU A 49 4.49 -27.57 -24.11
N THR A 50 4.46 -27.98 -22.83
CA THR A 50 3.97 -27.16 -21.72
C THR A 50 5.12 -26.80 -20.79
N ASP A 51 5.18 -25.52 -20.41
CA ASP A 51 6.10 -25.01 -19.40
C ASP A 51 5.33 -24.75 -18.10
N THR A 52 5.94 -25.10 -16.96
CA THR A 52 5.44 -24.73 -15.63
C THR A 52 6.02 -23.37 -15.24
N LEU A 53 5.16 -22.38 -15.05
CA LEU A 53 5.52 -21.06 -14.54
C LEU A 53 5.01 -20.88 -13.11
N TYR A 54 5.84 -20.27 -12.26
CA TYR A 54 5.43 -19.83 -10.93
C TYR A 54 5.14 -18.32 -10.97
N VAL A 55 3.89 -17.96 -10.72
CA VAL A 55 3.41 -16.57 -10.76
C VAL A 55 3.21 -16.07 -9.34
N LEU A 56 3.81 -14.92 -9.03
CA LEU A 56 3.58 -14.22 -7.78
C LEU A 56 2.39 -13.27 -7.94
N ASN A 57 1.30 -13.57 -7.23
CA ASN A 57 0.11 -12.72 -7.17
C ASN A 57 0.18 -11.86 -5.90
N LEU A 58 0.00 -10.55 -6.06
CA LEU A 58 0.08 -9.59 -4.96
C LEU A 58 -1.30 -9.00 -4.69
N ILE A 59 -1.70 -8.99 -3.42
CA ILE A 59 -2.91 -8.32 -2.96
C ILE A 59 -2.50 -7.18 -2.05
N TYR A 60 -2.94 -5.97 -2.40
CA TYR A 60 -2.74 -4.76 -1.61
C TYR A 60 -4.02 -4.42 -0.86
N THR A 61 -3.93 -4.32 0.46
CA THR A 61 -5.04 -3.91 1.31
C THR A 61 -4.65 -2.65 2.05
N GLU A 62 -5.47 -1.61 1.99
CA GLU A 62 -5.24 -0.39 2.75
C GLU A 62 -5.56 -0.61 4.23
N GLU A 63 -4.67 -0.14 5.11
CA GLU A 63 -4.88 -0.12 6.55
C GLU A 63 -5.51 1.22 6.94
N GLU A 64 -6.83 1.30 6.81
CA GLU A 64 -7.62 2.51 7.03
C GLU A 64 -7.30 3.21 8.37
N ALA A 65 -7.01 2.43 9.43
CA ALA A 65 -6.64 2.98 10.73
C ALA A 65 -5.36 3.83 10.68
N LEU A 66 -4.31 3.35 9.98
CA LEU A 66 -3.06 4.09 9.81
C LEU A 66 -3.24 5.31 8.92
N VAL A 67 -4.05 5.18 7.87
CA VAL A 67 -4.41 6.31 6.98
C VAL A 67 -5.10 7.40 7.77
N GLN A 68 -6.12 7.06 8.55
CA GLN A 68 -6.87 8.01 9.37
C GLN A 68 -6.00 8.62 10.46
N GLN A 69 -5.13 7.84 11.10
CA GLN A 69 -4.18 8.37 12.06
C GLN A 69 -3.22 9.38 11.42
N ALA A 70 -2.67 9.07 10.25
CA ALA A 70 -1.78 9.96 9.52
C ALA A 70 -2.49 11.23 9.05
N ARG A 71 -3.72 11.12 8.55
CA ARG A 71 -4.57 12.26 8.22
C ARG A 71 -4.81 13.14 9.44
N ARG A 72 -5.27 12.56 10.56
CA ARG A 72 -5.47 13.30 11.81
C ARG A 72 -4.20 14.01 12.25
N LYS A 73 -3.03 13.36 12.16
CA LYS A 73 -1.75 13.97 12.51
C LYS A 73 -1.39 15.12 11.57
N ALA A 74 -1.57 14.96 10.26
CA ALA A 74 -1.31 15.98 9.26
C ALA A 74 -2.28 17.18 9.37
N SER A 75 -3.51 16.94 9.80
CA SER A 75 -4.54 17.97 10.00
C SER A 75 -4.41 18.72 11.34
N ARG A 76 -3.42 18.40 12.18
CA ARG A 76 -3.16 19.17 13.41
C ARG A 76 -2.47 20.47 13.06
N PHE A 77 -3.00 21.57 13.59
CA PHE A 77 -2.38 22.88 13.54
C PHE A 77 -2.23 23.43 14.96
N VAL A 78 -1.33 24.40 15.11
CA VAL A 78 -1.16 25.16 16.36
C VAL A 78 -1.58 26.58 16.07
N LEU A 79 -2.53 27.08 16.86
CA LEU A 79 -2.92 28.48 16.81
C LEU A 79 -2.24 29.21 17.97
N ALA A 80 -1.19 29.97 17.64
CA ALA A 80 -0.56 30.89 18.56
C ALA A 80 -1.28 32.24 18.49
N THR A 81 -1.68 32.78 19.62
CA THR A 81 -2.42 34.05 19.69
C THR A 81 -1.86 34.96 20.79
N THR A 82 -1.97 36.26 20.59
CA THR A 82 -1.64 37.30 21.58
C THR A 82 -2.90 37.87 22.24
N LEU A 83 -4.06 37.22 22.04
CA LEU A 83 -5.28 37.62 22.73
C LEU A 83 -5.09 37.55 24.25
N PRO A 84 -5.56 38.56 25.00
CA PRO A 84 -5.54 38.51 26.45
C PRO A 84 -6.47 37.41 26.97
N LYS A 85 -6.29 37.02 28.23
CA LYS A 85 -7.10 35.96 28.88
C LYS A 85 -8.59 36.27 28.88
N GLU A 86 -8.96 37.55 28.90
CA GLU A 86 -10.34 38.02 28.77
C GLU A 86 -10.42 39.05 27.66
N TRP A 87 -11.40 38.91 26.77
CA TRP A 87 -11.61 39.78 25.63
C TRP A 87 -13.12 39.92 25.39
N HIS A 88 -13.63 41.15 25.26
CA HIS A 88 -15.08 41.43 25.19
C HIS A 88 -15.92 40.76 26.30
N ASN A 89 -15.41 40.74 27.54
CA ASN A 89 -16.04 40.11 28.69
C ASN A 89 -16.21 38.58 28.59
N GLU A 90 -15.50 37.92 27.67
CA GLU A 90 -15.43 36.45 27.58
C GLU A 90 -14.02 35.96 27.91
N LEU A 91 -13.94 34.81 28.59
CA LEU A 91 -12.69 34.10 28.82
C LEU A 91 -12.21 33.48 27.50
N MET A 92 -11.00 33.80 27.08
CA MET A 92 -10.39 33.29 25.85
C MET A 92 -9.78 31.91 26.08
N ASP A 93 -10.64 30.90 26.24
CA ASP A 93 -10.25 29.50 26.25
C ASP A 93 -9.98 28.98 24.82
N GLY A 94 -9.51 27.73 24.70
CA GLY A 94 -9.17 27.15 23.39
C GLY A 94 -10.35 27.13 22.42
N THR A 95 -11.58 26.96 22.91
CA THR A 95 -12.78 26.89 22.08
C THR A 95 -13.16 28.28 21.57
N ALA A 96 -13.14 29.29 22.44
CA ALA A 96 -13.39 30.68 22.10
C ALA A 96 -12.35 31.21 21.09
N VAL A 97 -11.07 30.93 21.32
CA VAL A 97 -9.98 31.29 20.42
C VAL A 97 -10.14 30.62 19.04
N LEU A 98 -10.54 29.35 19.00
CA LEU A 98 -10.83 28.66 17.74
C LEU A 98 -12.06 29.23 17.02
N GLY A 99 -13.10 29.67 17.75
CA GLY A 99 -14.28 30.31 17.16
C GLY A 99 -13.96 31.63 16.44
N LEU A 100 -12.93 32.34 16.89
CA LEU A 100 -12.42 33.56 16.23
C LEU A 100 -11.50 33.26 15.04
N TYR A 101 -10.95 32.06 14.95
CA TYR A 101 -10.04 31.65 13.89
C TYR A 101 -10.83 31.26 12.62
N LYS A 102 -10.64 32.02 11.53
CA LYS A 102 -11.40 31.83 10.28
C LYS A 102 -10.80 30.82 9.29
N GLY A 103 -9.75 30.09 9.66
CA GLY A 103 -9.18 29.04 8.80
C GLY A 103 -8.30 29.61 7.71
#